data_AF-A0A5C6QMY5-F1
#
_entry.id   AF-A0A5C6QMY5-F1
#
_cell.length_a   1.000
_cell.length_b   1.000
_cell.length_c   1.000
_cell.angle_alpha   90.00
_cell.angle_beta   90.00
_cell.angle_gamma   90.00
#
_symmetry.space_group_name_H-M   'P 1'
#
loop_
_entity.id
_entity.type
_entity.pdbx_description
1 polymer ?
#
loop_
_entity_poly.entity_id
_entity_poly.type
_entity_poly.pdbx_seq_one_letter_code
_entity_poly.pdbx_strand_id
1 'polypeptide(L)'
;MKITEGITLKKTLIILMSLFVVASCAKTPKQYNFGQLGEYYWNNTSLSNLSSSHFETEFAKNKGSCQVEENKLAIPEPDCYLPAKNECSGLTGARLGMCYSSPALKCDYTAVSLAKKARETIFSTCMQKSGWQMEWKPGTGEDITGGVFEYVAADNVNEYFIKQHSSSHIGSKYKAVVRIQSIEKNQKSHQGVYVFDVSNNTLKIDNTEPVLVNKGSAADTLLTIIKQLI
;
A
#
# COMPACT_ATOMS: atom_id res chain seq x y z
N MET A 1 54.93 61.87 3.95
CA MET A 1 53.95 61.37 2.96
C MET A 1 53.80 59.87 3.20
N LYS A 2 52.64 59.46 3.75
CA LYS A 2 52.28 58.04 3.95
C LYS A 2 51.93 57.43 2.59
N ILE A 3 52.14 56.13 2.40
CA ILE A 3 51.08 55.14 2.17
C ILE A 3 51.69 53.74 2.25
N THR A 4 51.03 52.94 3.07
CA THR A 4 51.16 51.51 3.32
C THR A 4 50.45 50.74 2.21
N GLU A 5 51.01 49.65 1.69
CA GLU A 5 50.23 48.67 0.92
C GLU A 5 50.34 47.28 1.55
N GLY A 6 49.18 46.79 1.97
CA GLY A 6 48.99 45.50 2.63
C GLY A 6 48.27 44.51 1.72
N ILE A 7 48.70 43.25 1.86
CA ILE A 7 47.88 42.04 2.03
C ILE A 7 46.51 42.04 1.33
N THR A 8 46.30 41.17 0.33
CA THR A 8 45.02 40.44 0.17
C THR A 8 45.12 39.29 -0.84
N LEU A 9 45.63 38.14 -0.39
CA LEU A 9 45.60 36.88 -1.14
C LEU A 9 44.96 35.78 -0.27
N LYS A 10 43.69 35.94 0.13
CA LYS A 10 43.04 34.96 1.03
C LYS A 10 41.51 34.90 1.01
N LYS A 11 40.84 35.31 -0.08
CA LYS A 11 39.36 35.28 -0.15
C LYS A 11 38.74 34.47 -1.29
N THR A 12 39.52 33.94 -2.23
CA THR A 12 38.97 33.31 -3.45
C THR A 12 38.81 31.78 -3.37
N LEU A 13 39.33 31.11 -2.34
CA LEU A 13 39.30 29.64 -2.24
C LEU A 13 38.11 29.07 -1.44
N ILE A 14 37.32 29.91 -0.76
CA ILE A 14 36.22 29.46 0.12
C ILE A 14 34.89 29.32 -0.64
N ILE A 15 34.81 29.80 -1.88
CA ILE A 15 33.54 29.84 -2.65
C ILE A 15 33.32 28.57 -3.49
N LEU A 16 34.35 27.74 -3.75
CA LEU A 16 34.20 26.52 -4.56
C LEU A 16 33.88 25.25 -3.77
N MET A 17 33.97 25.27 -2.43
CA MET A 17 33.73 24.09 -1.58
C MET A 17 32.34 24.07 -0.91
N SER A 18 31.48 25.01 -1.28
CA SER A 18 30.10 25.13 -0.77
C SER A 18 29.03 24.76 -1.81
N LEU A 19 29.42 24.33 -3.02
CA LEU A 19 28.49 23.89 -4.07
C LEU A 19 28.22 22.37 -4.12
N PHE A 20 28.82 21.56 -3.25
CA PHE A 20 28.67 20.09 -3.29
C PHE A 20 27.83 19.47 -2.16
N VAL A 21 27.12 20.27 -1.34
CA VAL A 21 26.30 19.75 -0.22
C VAL A 21 24.78 19.97 -0.42
N VAL A 22 24.36 20.44 -1.59
CA VAL A 22 22.95 20.32 -2.05
C VAL A 22 22.82 19.15 -3.03
N ALA A 23 23.41 18.01 -2.69
CA ALA A 23 22.83 16.74 -3.11
C ALA A 23 21.54 16.58 -2.30
N SER A 24 20.49 17.23 -2.82
CA SER A 24 19.11 17.06 -2.40
C SER A 24 18.88 15.58 -2.13
N CYS A 25 18.56 15.22 -0.89
CA CYS A 25 17.83 13.99 -0.64
C CYS A 25 16.48 14.14 -1.32
N ALA A 26 16.42 13.92 -2.64
CA ALA A 26 15.17 13.63 -3.32
C ALA A 26 14.68 12.33 -2.68
N LYS A 27 13.83 12.44 -1.66
CA LYS A 27 13.07 11.29 -1.17
C LYS A 27 12.31 10.79 -2.39
N THR A 28 12.79 9.68 -2.96
CA THR A 28 12.05 8.98 -4.00
C THR A 28 10.66 8.73 -3.45
N PRO A 29 9.61 9.24 -4.10
CA PRO A 29 8.28 9.09 -3.56
C PRO A 29 7.95 7.60 -3.45
N LYS A 30 7.32 7.22 -2.34
CA LYS A 30 7.07 5.81 -2.04
C LYS A 30 6.01 5.30 -2.99
N GLN A 31 6.39 4.34 -3.82
CA GLN A 31 5.53 3.69 -4.79
C GLN A 31 4.90 2.43 -4.20
N TYR A 32 3.66 2.17 -4.61
CA TYR A 32 2.85 1.05 -4.17
C TYR A 32 2.25 0.37 -5.40
N ASN A 33 2.38 -0.94 -5.49
CA ASN A 33 1.70 -1.71 -6.53
C ASN A 33 0.35 -2.19 -5.99
N PHE A 34 -0.73 -1.62 -6.52
CA PHE A 34 -2.08 -1.97 -6.13
C PHE A 34 -2.75 -2.82 -7.21
N GLY A 35 -3.44 -3.89 -6.79
CA GLY A 35 -4.37 -4.61 -7.65
C GLY A 35 -5.64 -3.81 -7.96
N GLN A 36 -6.53 -4.38 -8.78
CA GLN A 36 -7.85 -3.81 -9.04
C GLN A 36 -8.59 -3.54 -7.73
N LEU A 37 -9.25 -2.39 -7.60
CA LEU A 37 -10.03 -2.05 -6.43
C LEU A 37 -11.29 -2.92 -6.39
N GLY A 38 -11.43 -3.67 -5.30
CA GLY A 38 -12.57 -4.52 -5.03
C GLY A 38 -12.25 -5.49 -3.91
N GLU A 39 -13.24 -6.31 -3.59
CA GLU A 39 -13.14 -7.31 -2.55
C GLU A 39 -13.79 -8.61 -3.01
N TYR A 40 -13.14 -9.73 -2.72
CA TYR A 40 -13.82 -11.02 -2.83
C TYR A 40 -14.71 -11.21 -1.62
N TYR A 41 -15.94 -11.65 -1.86
CA TYR A 41 -16.90 -11.98 -0.81
C TYR A 41 -17.54 -13.33 -1.08
N TRP A 42 -17.97 -13.99 -0.02
CA TRP A 42 -18.73 -15.23 -0.14
C TRP A 42 -20.19 -14.92 -0.48
N ASN A 43 -20.66 -15.49 -1.58
CA ASN A 43 -22.05 -15.44 -1.99
C ASN A 43 -22.66 -16.84 -2.06
N ASN A 44 -23.97 -16.93 -1.84
CA ASN A 44 -24.74 -18.11 -2.12
C ASN A 44 -26.02 -17.69 -2.84
N THR A 45 -26.06 -17.89 -4.15
CA THR A 45 -27.16 -17.46 -5.02
C THR A 45 -28.50 -18.11 -4.65
N SER A 46 -28.49 -19.29 -4.04
CA SER A 46 -29.72 -19.96 -3.58
C SER A 46 -30.36 -19.24 -2.37
N LEU A 47 -29.60 -18.39 -1.70
CA LEU A 47 -30.01 -17.63 -0.51
C LEU A 47 -30.19 -16.13 -0.80
N SER A 48 -30.08 -15.69 -2.07
CA SER A 48 -30.09 -14.26 -2.44
C SER A 48 -31.40 -13.54 -2.11
N ASN A 49 -32.49 -14.29 -1.94
CA ASN A 49 -33.81 -13.74 -1.63
C ASN A 49 -34.05 -13.56 -0.12
N LEU A 50 -33.10 -13.97 0.73
CA LEU A 50 -33.19 -13.76 2.17
C LEU A 50 -32.92 -12.29 2.51
N SER A 51 -33.51 -11.82 3.63
CA SER A 51 -33.09 -10.54 4.21
C SER A 51 -31.62 -10.62 4.64
N SER A 52 -30.94 -9.47 4.69
CA SER A 52 -29.51 -9.39 5.04
C SER A 52 -29.17 -10.10 6.34
N SER A 53 -30.00 -9.94 7.38
CA SER A 53 -29.83 -10.62 8.68
C SER A 53 -29.89 -12.15 8.59
N HIS A 54 -30.80 -12.70 7.77
CA HIS A 54 -30.93 -14.14 7.59
C HIS A 54 -29.79 -14.70 6.73
N PHE A 55 -29.36 -13.96 5.71
CA PHE A 55 -28.19 -14.31 4.90
C PHE A 55 -26.92 -14.38 5.75
N GLU A 56 -26.67 -13.38 6.60
CA GLU A 56 -25.52 -13.35 7.53
C GLU A 56 -25.55 -14.50 8.54
N THR A 57 -26.75 -14.85 9.03
CA THR A 57 -26.92 -15.98 9.96
C THR A 57 -26.54 -17.30 9.30
N GLU A 58 -27.03 -17.55 8.07
CA GLU A 58 -26.68 -18.77 7.32
C GLU A 58 -25.20 -18.80 6.92
N PHE A 59 -24.61 -17.64 6.60
CA PHE A 59 -23.18 -17.52 6.38
C PHE A 59 -22.38 -17.91 7.64
N ALA A 60 -22.71 -17.32 8.80
CA ALA A 60 -22.02 -17.57 10.05
C ALA A 60 -22.10 -19.04 10.48
N LYS A 61 -23.26 -19.66 10.31
CA LYS A 61 -23.48 -21.09 10.58
C LYS A 61 -22.59 -21.99 9.72
N ASN A 62 -22.57 -21.78 8.40
CA ASN A 62 -21.74 -22.57 7.49
C ASN A 62 -20.25 -22.33 7.73
N LYS A 63 -19.86 -21.05 7.93
CA LYS A 63 -18.50 -20.67 8.27
C LYS A 63 -18.03 -21.37 9.55
N GLY A 64 -18.83 -21.39 10.61
CA GLY A 64 -18.51 -22.08 11.86
C GLY A 64 -18.29 -23.57 11.67
N SER A 65 -19.19 -24.24 10.93
CA SER A 65 -19.04 -25.66 10.58
C SER A 65 -17.75 -25.95 9.81
N CYS A 66 -17.45 -25.13 8.80
CA CYS A 66 -16.25 -25.28 7.99
C CYS A 66 -14.95 -24.96 8.74
N GLN A 67 -14.99 -24.05 9.72
CA GLN A 67 -13.85 -23.82 10.62
C GLN A 67 -13.56 -25.02 11.50
N VAL A 68 -14.58 -25.77 11.93
CA VAL A 68 -14.37 -27.02 12.68
C VAL A 68 -13.64 -28.05 11.81
N GLU A 69 -14.04 -28.22 10.55
CA GLU A 69 -13.36 -29.11 9.60
C GLU A 69 -11.91 -28.68 9.34
N GLU A 70 -11.69 -27.39 9.11
CA GLU A 70 -10.37 -26.80 8.93
C GLU A 70 -9.45 -27.08 10.13
N ASN A 71 -9.97 -26.91 11.35
CA ASN A 71 -9.21 -27.08 12.58
C ASN A 71 -8.80 -28.54 12.87
N LYS A 72 -9.37 -29.53 12.16
CA LYS A 72 -8.93 -30.93 12.29
C LYS A 72 -7.51 -31.14 11.76
N LEU A 73 -7.05 -30.29 10.83
CA LEU A 73 -5.67 -30.31 10.37
C LEU A 73 -4.82 -29.45 11.31
N ALA A 74 -3.98 -30.12 12.11
CA ALA A 74 -3.02 -29.44 12.96
C ALA A 74 -1.96 -28.71 12.11
N ILE A 75 -1.57 -27.52 12.54
CA ILE A 75 -0.39 -26.83 11.99
C ILE A 75 0.80 -27.30 12.83
N PRO A 76 1.82 -27.93 12.24
CA PRO A 76 3.00 -28.36 12.98
C PRO A 76 3.78 -27.15 13.48
N GLU A 77 4.65 -27.37 14.47
CA GLU A 77 5.66 -26.38 14.83
C GLU A 77 6.72 -26.28 13.71
N PRO A 78 7.35 -25.11 13.51
CA PRO A 78 8.47 -25.00 12.59
C PRO A 78 9.65 -25.84 13.07
N ASP A 79 10.39 -26.42 12.13
CA ASP A 79 11.60 -27.16 12.45
C ASP A 79 12.75 -26.18 12.69
N CYS A 80 13.06 -25.95 13.96
CA CYS A 80 14.08 -24.99 14.37
C CYS A 80 15.33 -25.71 14.84
N TYR A 81 16.46 -25.39 14.22
CA TYR A 81 17.77 -25.91 14.59
C TYR A 81 18.77 -24.78 14.83
N LEU A 82 19.72 -25.03 15.74
CA LEU A 82 20.90 -24.20 15.87
C LEU A 82 21.91 -24.65 14.82
N PRO A 83 22.35 -23.77 13.89
CA PRO A 83 23.31 -24.14 12.88
C PRO A 83 24.60 -24.67 13.52
N ALA A 84 25.15 -25.74 12.96
CA ALA A 84 26.36 -26.35 13.49
C ALA A 84 27.58 -25.42 13.31
N LYS A 85 28.55 -25.47 14.23
CA LYS A 85 29.73 -24.59 14.26
C LYS A 85 30.56 -24.61 12.96
N ASN A 86 30.46 -25.68 12.18
CA ASN A 86 31.12 -25.83 10.88
C ASN A 86 30.51 -24.94 9.77
N GLU A 87 29.26 -24.47 9.91
CA GLU A 87 28.67 -23.47 8.99
C GLU A 87 29.34 -22.09 9.13
N CYS A 88 30.09 -21.85 10.21
CA CYS A 88 30.87 -20.63 10.40
C CYS A 88 32.24 -20.66 9.68
N SER A 89 32.61 -21.77 9.03
CA SER A 89 33.95 -22.02 8.46
C SER A 89 34.37 -21.08 7.32
N GLY A 90 33.44 -20.30 6.75
CA GLY A 90 33.70 -19.26 5.75
C GLY A 90 33.62 -17.82 6.27
N LEU A 91 33.36 -17.62 7.57
CA LEU A 91 33.26 -16.28 8.17
C LEU A 91 34.60 -15.87 8.79
N THR A 92 34.92 -14.58 8.76
CA THR A 92 36.13 -14.03 9.41
C THR A 92 35.78 -12.85 10.33
N GLY A 93 36.68 -12.52 11.25
CA GLY A 93 36.56 -11.36 12.15
C GLY A 93 35.31 -11.40 13.03
N ALA A 94 34.63 -10.25 13.15
CA ALA A 94 33.45 -10.09 14.02
C ALA A 94 32.29 -11.04 13.67
N ARG A 95 32.11 -11.39 12.39
CA ARG A 95 31.05 -12.33 11.96
C ARG A 95 31.36 -13.76 12.41
N LEU A 96 32.63 -14.16 12.42
CA LEU A 96 33.05 -15.44 12.98
C LEU A 96 32.81 -15.47 14.50
N GLY A 97 33.22 -14.40 15.20
CA GLY A 97 33.00 -14.25 16.64
C GLY A 97 31.53 -14.38 17.02
N MET A 98 30.64 -13.63 16.35
CA MET A 98 29.20 -13.69 16.56
C MET A 98 28.58 -15.06 16.23
N CYS A 99 29.05 -15.71 15.15
CA CYS A 99 28.57 -17.03 14.75
C CYS A 99 28.89 -18.11 15.80
N TYR A 100 30.06 -18.02 16.45
CA TYR A 100 30.47 -18.96 17.50
C TYR A 100 29.91 -18.64 18.90
N SER A 101 29.68 -17.36 19.22
CA SER A 101 29.26 -16.92 20.56
C SER A 101 27.75 -16.92 20.78
N SER A 102 26.95 -16.79 19.71
CA SER A 102 25.48 -16.77 19.79
C SER A 102 24.85 -17.20 18.46
N PRO A 103 24.85 -18.51 18.14
CA PRO A 103 24.25 -18.99 16.90
C PRO A 103 22.76 -18.60 16.87
N ALA A 104 22.36 -17.85 15.84
CA ALA A 104 20.97 -17.51 15.62
C ALA A 104 20.19 -18.77 15.26
N LEU A 105 19.07 -19.01 15.95
CA LEU A 105 18.14 -20.09 15.65
C LEU A 105 17.63 -19.93 14.21
N LYS A 106 17.80 -20.96 13.39
CA LYS A 106 17.20 -21.02 12.04
C LYS A 106 15.97 -21.92 12.12
N CYS A 107 14.86 -21.46 11.55
CA CYS A 107 13.60 -22.20 11.54
C CYS A 107 13.13 -22.42 10.10
N ASP A 108 12.80 -23.66 9.76
CA ASP A 108 12.12 -24.03 8.52
C ASP A 108 10.60 -24.01 8.73
N TYR A 109 9.93 -23.12 8.01
CA TYR A 109 8.48 -22.92 8.05
C TYR A 109 7.75 -23.64 6.90
N THR A 110 8.44 -24.47 6.11
CA THR A 110 7.85 -25.12 4.93
C THR A 110 6.62 -25.94 5.32
N ALA A 111 6.74 -26.83 6.32
CA ALA A 111 5.62 -27.63 6.81
C ALA A 111 4.47 -26.76 7.38
N VAL A 112 4.80 -25.69 8.10
CA VAL A 112 3.84 -24.72 8.63
C VAL A 112 3.04 -24.06 7.51
N SER A 113 3.72 -23.59 6.46
CA SER A 113 3.11 -22.92 5.32
C SER A 113 2.21 -23.87 4.51
N LEU A 114 2.65 -25.12 4.32
CA LEU A 114 1.87 -26.15 3.64
C LEU A 114 0.61 -26.50 4.44
N ALA A 115 0.71 -26.67 5.76
CA ALA A 115 -0.44 -26.94 6.62
C ALA A 115 -1.45 -25.78 6.60
N LYS A 116 -0.98 -24.53 6.67
CA LYS A 116 -1.84 -23.34 6.56
C LYS A 116 -2.59 -23.30 5.22
N LYS A 117 -1.89 -23.53 4.11
CA LYS A 117 -2.50 -23.59 2.77
C LYS A 117 -3.51 -24.74 2.65
N ALA A 118 -3.20 -25.90 3.21
CA ALA A 118 -4.12 -27.04 3.22
C ALA A 118 -5.38 -26.73 4.03
N ARG A 119 -5.26 -26.05 5.17
CA ARG A 119 -6.40 -25.55 5.94
C ARG A 119 -7.27 -24.59 5.13
N GLU A 120 -6.70 -23.58 4.52
CA GLU A 120 -7.43 -22.65 3.63
C GLU A 120 -8.18 -23.40 2.51
N THR A 121 -7.56 -24.46 1.96
CA THR A 121 -8.17 -25.34 0.95
C THR A 121 -9.34 -26.16 1.51
N ILE A 122 -9.19 -26.72 2.71
CA ILE A 122 -10.27 -27.44 3.40
C ILE A 122 -11.45 -26.51 3.67
N PHE A 123 -11.17 -25.31 4.21
CA PHE A 123 -12.20 -24.31 4.53
C PHE A 123 -12.96 -23.90 3.26
N SER A 124 -12.25 -23.50 2.20
CA SER A 124 -12.86 -23.08 0.94
C SER A 124 -13.66 -24.20 0.27
N THR A 125 -13.15 -25.44 0.26
CA THR A 125 -13.86 -26.61 -0.27
C THR A 125 -15.13 -26.90 0.53
N CYS A 126 -15.08 -26.77 1.86
CA CYS A 126 -16.26 -26.93 2.70
C CYS A 126 -17.32 -25.88 2.40
N MET A 127 -16.93 -24.60 2.31
CA MET A 127 -17.83 -23.51 1.95
C MET A 127 -18.49 -23.74 0.58
N GLN A 128 -17.71 -24.16 -0.41
CA GLN A 128 -18.19 -24.51 -1.76
C GLN A 128 -19.18 -25.68 -1.75
N LYS A 129 -18.93 -26.72 -0.97
CA LYS A 129 -19.88 -27.84 -0.79
C LYS A 129 -21.20 -27.39 -0.18
N SER A 130 -21.18 -26.37 0.68
CA SER A 130 -22.37 -25.72 1.24
C SER A 130 -23.00 -24.69 0.29
N GLY A 131 -22.58 -24.63 -0.98
CA GLY A 131 -23.15 -23.74 -1.99
C GLY A 131 -22.60 -22.31 -1.96
N TRP A 132 -21.58 -22.02 -1.16
CA TRP A 132 -20.95 -20.70 -1.10
C TRP A 132 -19.81 -20.58 -2.10
N GLN A 133 -19.81 -19.52 -2.89
CA GLN A 133 -18.78 -19.24 -3.89
C GLN A 133 -18.16 -17.87 -3.64
N MET A 134 -16.87 -17.73 -3.95
CA MET A 134 -16.20 -16.44 -3.90
C MET A 134 -16.54 -15.66 -5.16
N GLU A 135 -17.16 -14.51 -4.98
CA GLU A 135 -17.45 -13.57 -6.05
C GLU A 135 -16.63 -12.31 -5.86
N TRP A 136 -16.19 -11.71 -6.97
CA TRP A 136 -15.50 -10.44 -6.95
C TRP A 136 -16.52 -9.31 -7.01
N LYS A 137 -16.50 -8.43 -6.01
CA LYS A 137 -17.25 -7.17 -6.06
C LYS A 137 -16.30 -6.04 -6.43
N PRO A 138 -16.55 -5.32 -7.55
CA PRO A 138 -15.77 -4.12 -7.85
C PRO A 138 -15.94 -3.09 -6.72
N GLY A 139 -14.86 -2.38 -6.42
CA GLY A 139 -14.90 -1.22 -5.53
C GLY A 139 -15.64 -0.05 -6.13
N THR A 140 -15.68 1.07 -5.40
CA THR A 140 -16.38 2.28 -5.85
C THR A 140 -15.48 3.20 -6.68
N GLY A 141 -15.98 3.59 -7.86
CA GLY A 141 -15.48 4.66 -8.73
C GLY A 141 -15.34 4.21 -10.20
N GLU A 142 -14.98 5.11 -11.12
CA GLU A 142 -14.97 4.80 -12.55
C GLU A 142 -13.75 4.00 -13.01
N ASP A 143 -12.55 4.39 -12.55
CA ASP A 143 -11.34 3.63 -12.81
C ASP A 143 -10.99 2.85 -11.54
N ILE A 144 -11.32 1.56 -11.52
CA ILE A 144 -10.94 0.63 -10.45
C ILE A 144 -9.69 -0.19 -10.79
N THR A 145 -9.03 0.06 -11.92
CA THR A 145 -7.91 -0.78 -12.37
C THR A 145 -6.70 -0.66 -11.45
N GLY A 146 -5.90 -1.74 -11.40
CA GLY A 146 -4.64 -1.74 -10.66
C GLY A 146 -3.53 -0.92 -11.35
N GLY A 147 -2.34 -0.95 -10.76
CA GLY A 147 -1.14 -0.32 -11.30
C GLY A 147 -0.19 0.15 -10.21
N VAL A 148 0.80 0.94 -10.62
CA VAL A 148 1.71 1.62 -9.70
C VAL A 148 1.08 2.94 -9.26
N PHE A 149 1.02 3.16 -7.96
CA PHE A 149 0.51 4.35 -7.32
C PHE A 149 1.58 4.99 -6.45
N GLU A 150 1.51 6.30 -6.34
CA GLU A 150 2.40 7.11 -5.53
C GLU A 150 1.63 7.69 -4.35
N TYR A 151 2.16 7.55 -3.13
CA TYR A 151 1.58 8.23 -1.97
C TYR A 151 1.82 9.73 -2.07
N VAL A 152 0.75 10.51 -1.92
CA VAL A 152 0.82 11.97 -2.12
C VAL A 152 0.43 12.77 -0.89
N ALA A 153 -0.52 12.29 -0.08
CA ALA A 153 -1.00 13.00 1.09
C ALA A 153 -1.71 12.04 2.05
N ALA A 154 -1.94 12.51 3.27
CA ALA A 154 -2.88 11.91 4.21
C ALA A 154 -3.59 13.02 4.99
N ASP A 155 -4.81 12.75 5.40
CA ASP A 155 -5.50 13.50 6.45
C ASP A 155 -5.66 12.63 7.71
N ASN A 156 -6.54 13.00 8.63
CA ASN A 156 -6.74 12.25 9.87
C ASN A 156 -7.43 10.88 9.67
N VAL A 157 -8.03 10.64 8.51
CA VAL A 157 -8.89 9.47 8.24
C VAL A 157 -8.50 8.71 6.98
N ASN A 158 -7.76 9.32 6.06
CA ASN A 158 -7.49 8.80 4.73
C ASN A 158 -6.03 9.03 4.29
N GLU A 159 -5.50 8.07 3.55
CA GLU A 159 -4.31 8.19 2.73
C GLU A 159 -4.71 8.32 1.26
N TYR A 160 -4.00 9.19 0.54
CA TYR A 160 -4.26 9.51 -0.85
C TYR A 160 -3.09 9.07 -1.72
N PHE A 161 -3.43 8.41 -2.83
CA PHE A 161 -2.47 7.89 -3.78
C PHE A 161 -2.84 8.27 -5.21
N ILE A 162 -1.88 8.68 -6.03
CA ILE A 162 -2.08 8.99 -7.45
C ILE A 162 -1.50 7.87 -8.30
N LYS A 163 -2.28 7.37 -9.26
CA LYS A 163 -1.82 6.34 -10.19
C LYS A 163 -0.78 6.93 -11.15
N GLN A 164 0.36 6.27 -11.30
CA GLN A 164 1.40 6.71 -12.23
C GLN A 164 0.87 6.78 -13.67
N HIS A 165 1.34 7.79 -14.40
CA HIS A 165 0.95 8.08 -15.77
C HIS A 165 -0.55 8.34 -16.00
N SER A 166 -1.34 8.52 -14.93
CA SER A 166 -2.75 8.91 -15.04
C SER A 166 -2.97 10.43 -15.07
N SER A 167 -1.98 11.19 -14.58
CA SER A 167 -2.01 12.65 -14.55
C SER A 167 -1.95 13.23 -15.97
N SER A 168 -2.86 14.14 -16.30
CA SER A 168 -2.91 14.83 -17.58
C SER A 168 -3.60 16.18 -17.44
N HIS A 169 -3.42 17.08 -18.41
CA HIS A 169 -4.15 18.34 -18.45
C HIS A 169 -4.60 18.67 -19.88
N ILE A 170 -5.75 19.33 -20.00
CA ILE A 170 -6.27 19.89 -21.25
C ILE A 170 -6.93 21.23 -20.91
N GLY A 171 -6.34 22.33 -21.40
CA GLY A 171 -6.81 23.67 -21.07
C GLY A 171 -6.74 23.95 -19.57
N SER A 172 -7.87 24.35 -18.96
CA SER A 172 -7.98 24.60 -17.52
C SER A 172 -8.19 23.35 -16.67
N LYS A 173 -8.31 22.18 -17.31
CA LYS A 173 -8.69 20.94 -16.63
C LYS A 173 -7.47 20.06 -16.37
N TYR A 174 -7.29 19.69 -15.10
CA TYR A 174 -6.29 18.73 -14.65
C TYR A 174 -7.00 17.44 -14.23
N LYS A 175 -6.49 16.31 -14.68
CA LYS A 175 -7.09 14.99 -14.44
C LYS A 175 -6.06 14.04 -13.85
N ALA A 176 -6.46 13.22 -12.88
CA ALA A 176 -5.67 12.09 -12.41
C ALA A 176 -6.58 10.97 -11.87
N VAL A 177 -6.07 9.73 -11.81
CA VAL A 177 -6.73 8.64 -11.09
C VAL A 177 -6.20 8.63 -9.66
N VAL A 178 -7.10 8.77 -8.70
CA VAL A 178 -6.76 8.87 -7.27
C VAL A 178 -7.38 7.68 -6.53
N ARG A 179 -6.57 6.98 -5.74
CA ARG A 179 -7.04 5.99 -4.77
C ARG A 179 -6.98 6.60 -3.37
N ILE A 180 -8.07 6.45 -2.64
CA ILE A 180 -8.22 6.82 -1.24
C ILE A 180 -8.31 5.52 -0.43
N GLN A 181 -7.42 5.36 0.54
CA GLN A 181 -7.50 4.28 1.53
C GLN A 181 -7.78 4.88 2.88
N SER A 182 -8.78 4.35 3.58
CA SER A 182 -9.00 4.76 4.96
C SER A 182 -7.91 4.21 5.85
N ILE A 183 -7.46 5.03 6.81
CA ILE A 183 -6.56 4.62 7.89
C ILE A 183 -7.29 3.62 8.81
N GLU A 184 -8.61 3.72 8.93
CA GLU A 184 -9.43 2.79 9.67
C GLU A 184 -9.80 1.57 8.80
N LYS A 185 -9.50 0.37 9.29
CA LYS A 185 -9.68 -0.90 8.56
C LYS A 185 -11.12 -1.21 8.14
N ASN A 186 -12.11 -0.50 8.67
CA ASN A 186 -13.54 -0.77 8.45
C ASN A 186 -14.20 0.12 7.40
N GLN A 187 -13.50 1.14 6.89
CA GLN A 187 -14.06 2.02 5.86
C GLN A 187 -13.65 1.56 4.44
N LYS A 188 -14.60 1.67 3.52
CA LYS A 188 -14.38 1.26 2.12
C LYS A 188 -13.46 2.25 1.43
N SER A 189 -12.40 1.71 0.82
CA SER A 189 -11.52 2.47 -0.06
C SER A 189 -12.27 2.88 -1.33
N HIS A 190 -11.91 4.03 -1.88
CA HIS A 190 -12.46 4.57 -3.12
C HIS A 190 -11.35 4.77 -4.15
N GLN A 191 -11.61 4.55 -5.43
CA GLN A 191 -10.68 4.89 -6.51
C GLN A 191 -11.47 5.43 -7.68
N GLY A 192 -11.15 6.65 -8.10
CA GLY A 192 -11.90 7.33 -9.13
C GLY A 192 -11.05 8.27 -9.98
N VAL A 193 -11.71 8.86 -10.96
CA VAL A 193 -11.14 9.86 -11.86
C VAL A 193 -11.45 11.25 -11.31
N TYR A 194 -10.40 11.98 -10.94
CA TYR A 194 -10.52 13.32 -10.35
C TYR A 194 -10.20 14.34 -11.44
N VAL A 195 -11.15 15.25 -11.70
CA VAL A 195 -11.04 16.30 -12.71
C VAL A 195 -11.20 17.66 -12.03
N PHE A 196 -10.12 18.41 -11.97
CA PHE A 196 -10.09 19.77 -11.44
C PHE A 196 -10.19 20.78 -12.58
N ASP A 197 -11.18 21.66 -12.55
CA ASP A 197 -11.29 22.79 -13.48
C ASP A 197 -10.85 24.07 -12.78
N VAL A 198 -9.64 24.53 -13.10
CA VAL A 198 -9.02 25.68 -12.43
C VAL A 198 -9.72 26.99 -12.79
N SER A 199 -10.33 27.10 -13.97
CA SER A 199 -11.06 28.30 -14.38
C SER A 199 -12.34 28.49 -13.57
N ASN A 200 -13.00 27.38 -13.24
CA ASN A 200 -14.25 27.38 -12.47
C ASN A 200 -14.02 27.13 -10.97
N ASN A 201 -12.78 26.85 -10.56
CA ASN A 201 -12.41 26.44 -9.21
C ASN A 201 -13.25 25.26 -8.68
N THR A 202 -13.46 24.25 -9.53
CA THR A 202 -14.26 23.07 -9.20
C THR A 202 -13.48 21.76 -9.30
N LEU A 203 -13.91 20.76 -8.53
CA LEU A 203 -13.49 19.37 -8.60
C LEU A 203 -14.72 18.52 -8.94
N LYS A 204 -14.58 17.69 -9.97
CA LYS A 204 -15.52 16.61 -10.28
C LYS A 204 -14.81 15.27 -10.04
N ILE A 205 -15.49 14.35 -9.37
CA ILE A 205 -15.00 12.99 -9.13
C ILE A 205 -15.93 12.05 -9.89
N ASP A 206 -15.38 11.24 -10.79
CA ASP A 206 -16.17 10.34 -11.62
C ASP A 206 -17.34 11.09 -12.30
N ASN A 207 -18.57 10.55 -12.21
CA ASN A 207 -19.79 11.12 -12.75
C ASN A 207 -20.55 12.03 -11.77
N THR A 208 -19.94 12.46 -10.65
CA THR A 208 -20.63 13.35 -9.71
C THR A 208 -20.76 14.77 -10.22
N GLU A 209 -21.64 15.55 -9.59
CA GLU A 209 -21.69 16.99 -9.78
C GLU A 209 -20.37 17.65 -9.33
N PRO A 210 -19.88 18.68 -10.03
CA PRO A 210 -18.71 19.43 -9.61
C PRO A 210 -18.93 20.15 -8.27
N VAL A 211 -17.93 20.11 -7.40
CA VAL A 211 -17.91 20.81 -6.10
C VAL A 211 -16.84 21.90 -6.09
N LEU A 212 -17.07 22.97 -5.34
CA LEU A 212 -16.08 24.05 -5.20
C LEU A 212 -14.84 23.57 -4.44
N VAL A 213 -13.66 23.95 -4.93
CA VAL A 213 -12.38 23.65 -4.25
C VAL A 213 -12.04 24.81 -3.33
N ASN A 214 -12.09 24.54 -2.02
CA ASN A 214 -11.69 25.52 -1.01
C ASN A 214 -10.16 25.53 -0.86
N LYS A 215 -9.57 26.73 -0.79
CA LYS A 215 -8.13 26.90 -0.57
C LYS A 215 -7.71 26.23 0.75
N GLY A 216 -6.61 25.48 0.72
CA GLY A 216 -6.10 24.73 1.87
C GLY A 216 -6.86 23.42 2.18
N SER A 217 -7.86 23.05 1.37
CA SER A 217 -8.51 21.75 1.49
C SER A 217 -7.62 20.61 0.96
N ALA A 218 -7.98 19.37 1.28
CA ALA A 218 -7.35 18.19 0.68
C ALA A 218 -7.42 18.22 -0.85
N ALA A 219 -8.53 18.70 -1.41
CA ALA A 219 -8.71 18.86 -2.86
C ALA A 219 -7.73 19.89 -3.46
N ASP A 220 -7.51 21.03 -2.79
CA ASP A 220 -6.54 22.06 -3.22
C ASP A 220 -5.10 21.53 -3.16
N THR A 221 -4.79 20.74 -2.13
CA THR A 221 -3.50 20.06 -1.99
C THR A 221 -3.29 19.03 -3.10
N LEU A 222 -4.29 18.18 -3.38
CA LEU A 222 -4.24 17.21 -4.47
C LEU A 222 -4.06 17.89 -5.83
N LEU A 223 -4.76 18.99 -6.10
CA LEU A 223 -4.58 19.77 -7.33
C LEU A 223 -3.14 20.27 -7.46
N THR A 224 -2.56 20.80 -6.38
CA THR A 224 -1.18 21.27 -6.35
C THR A 224 -0.20 20.16 -6.70
N ILE A 225 -0.42 18.96 -6.17
CA ILE A 225 0.43 17.79 -6.44
C ILE A 225 0.25 17.30 -7.89
N ILE A 226 -0.99 17.19 -8.38
CA ILE A 226 -1.26 16.78 -9.78
C ILE A 226 -0.56 17.71 -10.76
N LYS A 227 -0.57 19.02 -10.50
CA LYS A 227 0.16 20.02 -11.31
C LYS A 227 1.67 19.80 -11.35
N GLN A 228 2.26 19.22 -10.30
CA GLN A 228 3.70 18.94 -10.23
C GLN A 228 4.09 17.63 -10.93
N LEU A 229 3.12 16.74 -11.17
CA LEU A 229 3.31 15.44 -11.81
C LEU A 229 3.21 15.47 -13.34
N ILE A 230 2.90 16.64 -13.92
CA ILE A 230 2.70 16.88 -15.36
C ILE A 230 3.79 17.82 -15.85
#